data_AF-A0A3D6BU02-F1
#
_entry.id   AF-A0A3D6BU02-F1
#
_cell.length_a   1.000
_cell.length_b   1.000
_cell.length_c   1.000
_cell.angle_alpha   90.00
_cell.angle_beta   90.00
_cell.angle_gamma   90.00
#
_symmetry.space_group_name_H-M   'P 1'
#
loop_
_entity.id
_entity.type
_entity.pdbx_description
1 polymer ?
#
loop_
_entity_poly.entity_id
_entity_poly.type
_entity_poly.pdbx_seq_one_letter_code
_entity_poly.pdbx_strand_id
1 'polypeptide(L)'
;DYYNSEQNMAAIYLPKFRKEKPLYIGFFNTGAYQETIGGFGGLQHCLIPSPKHILIDRDKNNKITTELFSEQQTSEQLLNILGYEH
;
A
#
# COMPACT_ATOMS: atom_id res chain seq x y z
N ASP A 1 -31.26 -10.34 5.45
CA ASP A 1 -31.15 -8.87 5.40
C ASP A 1 -30.76 -8.38 4.03
N TYR A 2 -31.77 -7.99 3.26
CA TYR A 2 -31.59 -7.24 2.01
C TYR A 2 -31.38 -5.79 2.39
N TYR A 3 -30.11 -5.37 2.52
CA TYR A 3 -29.80 -3.95 2.64
C TYR A 3 -29.97 -3.32 1.26
N ASN A 4 -31.08 -2.62 1.11
CA ASN A 4 -31.24 -1.59 0.09
C ASN A 4 -30.37 -0.40 0.54
N SER A 5 -29.05 -0.56 0.44
CA SER A 5 -28.13 0.55 0.64
C SER A 5 -28.28 1.45 -0.57
N GLU A 6 -28.86 2.63 -0.38
CA GLU A 6 -28.82 3.65 -1.42
C GLU A 6 -27.39 3.77 -1.92
N GLN A 7 -27.15 3.47 -3.21
CA GLN A 7 -25.82 3.47 -3.83
C GLN A 7 -25.09 4.82 -3.64
N ASN A 8 -25.85 5.89 -3.34
CA ASN A 8 -25.33 7.22 -3.01
C ASN A 8 -24.54 7.27 -1.69
N MET A 9 -24.82 6.41 -0.70
CA MET A 9 -24.10 6.42 0.59
C MET A 9 -22.74 5.71 0.53
N ALA A 10 -22.51 4.85 -0.47
CA ALA A 10 -21.25 4.12 -0.64
C ALA A 10 -20.29 4.78 -1.64
N ALA A 11 -20.67 5.91 -2.24
CA ALA A 11 -19.86 6.57 -3.26
C ALA A 11 -18.77 7.45 -2.65
N ILE A 12 -17.54 7.28 -3.13
CA ILE A 12 -16.42 8.18 -2.81
C ILE A 12 -16.30 9.21 -3.93
N TYR A 13 -16.47 10.49 -3.58
CA TYR A 13 -16.29 11.59 -4.52
C TYR A 13 -14.81 11.94 -4.63
N LEU A 14 -14.26 11.87 -5.85
CA LEU A 14 -12.87 12.20 -6.14
C LEU A 14 -12.77 13.50 -6.97
N PRO A 15 -11.68 14.25 -6.83
CA PRO A 15 -11.43 15.39 -7.70
C PRO A 15 -11.28 14.94 -9.17
N LYS A 16 -11.62 15.82 -10.11
CA LYS A 16 -11.48 15.53 -11.55
C LYS A 16 -10.01 15.25 -11.89
N PHE A 17 -9.74 14.04 -12.36
CA PHE A 17 -8.40 13.62 -12.78
C PHE A 17 -7.87 14.48 -13.94
N ARG A 18 -6.57 14.81 -13.88
CA ARG A 18 -5.83 15.56 -14.91
C ARG A 18 -4.54 14.81 -15.19
N LYS A 19 -4.23 14.54 -16.46
CA LYS A 19 -3.04 13.73 -16.83
C LYS A 19 -1.74 14.40 -16.40
N GLU A 20 -1.73 15.71 -16.33
CA GLU A 20 -0.56 16.54 -15.99
C GLU A 20 -0.33 16.64 -14.47
N LYS A 21 -1.30 16.20 -13.65
CA LYS A 21 -1.21 16.27 -12.19
C LYS A 21 -1.58 14.92 -11.58
N PRO A 22 -0.61 14.16 -11.03
CA PRO A 22 -0.91 12.89 -10.40
C PRO A 22 -1.86 13.07 -9.23
N LEU A 23 -2.81 12.14 -9.10
CA LEU A 23 -3.74 12.06 -7.97
C LEU A 23 -3.26 10.94 -7.05
N TYR A 24 -2.86 11.29 -5.83
CA TYR A 24 -2.47 10.33 -4.80
C TYR A 24 -3.69 9.98 -3.93
N ILE A 25 -3.87 8.68 -3.65
CA ILE A 25 -4.92 8.17 -2.77
C ILE A 25 -4.25 7.61 -1.52
N GLY A 26 -4.67 8.08 -0.35
CA GLY A 26 -4.22 7.58 0.94
C GLY A 26 -5.24 6.62 1.53
N PHE A 27 -4.78 5.43 1.91
CA PHE A 27 -5.54 4.51 2.75
C PHE A 27 -5.05 4.68 4.19
N PHE A 28 -5.99 4.84 5.13
CA PHE A 28 -5.69 5.09 6.54
C PHE A 28 -6.25 3.97 7.40
N ASN A 29 -5.79 3.89 8.65
CA ASN A 29 -6.17 2.85 9.61
C ASN A 29 -5.78 1.43 9.16
N THR A 30 -4.69 1.32 8.39
CA THR A 30 -4.13 0.06 7.88
C THR A 30 -2.90 -0.41 8.66
N GLY A 31 -2.75 0.05 9.92
CA GLY A 31 -1.54 -0.21 10.72
C GLY A 31 -1.51 -1.55 11.43
N ALA A 32 -2.59 -2.34 11.42
CA ALA A 32 -2.70 -3.56 12.21
C ALA A 32 -3.29 -4.70 11.39
N TYR A 33 -2.56 -5.82 11.32
CA TYR A 33 -2.90 -7.05 10.60
C TYR A 33 -2.92 -7.00 9.07
N GLN A 34 -3.00 -5.84 8.41
CA GLN A 34 -3.02 -5.80 6.94
C GLN A 34 -1.77 -6.43 6.33
N GLU A 35 -0.59 -6.07 6.83
CA GLU A 35 0.69 -6.62 6.37
C GLU A 35 0.86 -8.09 6.76
N THR A 36 0.49 -8.45 7.98
CA THR A 36 0.65 -9.83 8.47
C THR A 36 -0.28 -10.80 7.73
N ILE A 37 -1.54 -10.42 7.50
CA ILE A 37 -2.51 -11.24 6.77
C ILE A 37 -2.23 -11.21 5.27
N GLY A 38 -1.85 -10.05 4.74
CA GLY A 38 -1.48 -9.90 3.33
C GLY A 38 -0.18 -10.63 2.97
N GLY A 39 0.67 -10.95 3.95
CA GLY A 39 1.95 -11.61 3.73
C GLY A 39 3.05 -10.61 3.36
N PHE A 40 3.50 -9.83 4.34
CA PHE A 40 4.65 -8.93 4.21
C PHE A 40 5.88 -9.68 3.68
N GLY A 41 6.40 -9.24 2.54
CA GLY A 41 7.52 -9.90 1.85
C GLY A 41 7.18 -11.28 1.26
N GLY A 42 5.90 -11.65 1.25
CA GLY A 42 5.38 -12.91 0.68
C GLY A 42 4.91 -12.76 -0.76
N LEU A 43 3.94 -13.60 -1.16
CA LEU A 43 3.32 -13.56 -2.48
C LEU A 43 1.97 -12.84 -2.40
N GLN A 44 1.80 -11.82 -3.24
CA GLN A 44 0.52 -11.15 -3.43
C GLN A 44 -0.25 -11.73 -4.62
N HIS A 45 -1.56 -11.48 -4.63
CA HIS A 45 -2.39 -11.79 -5.81
C HIS A 45 -1.81 -11.12 -7.05
N CYS A 46 -1.73 -11.86 -8.16
CA CYS A 46 -1.09 -11.44 -9.41
C CYS A 46 0.42 -11.10 -9.31
N LEU A 47 1.12 -11.63 -8.30
CA LEU A 47 2.57 -11.40 -8.09
C LEU A 47 2.92 -9.90 -8.01
N ILE A 48 2.01 -9.09 -7.47
CA ILE A 48 2.25 -7.67 -7.25
C ILE A 48 3.33 -7.54 -6.17
N PRO A 49 4.46 -6.87 -6.45
CA PRO A 49 5.51 -6.76 -5.45
C PRO A 49 5.06 -5.94 -4.24
N SER A 50 5.47 -6.37 -3.05
CA SER A 50 5.24 -5.60 -1.82
C SER A 50 5.88 -4.21 -1.94
N PRO A 51 5.17 -3.13 -1.55
CA PRO A 51 5.65 -1.76 -1.74
C PRO A 51 6.83 -1.43 -0.81
N LYS A 52 7.43 -0.25 -1.02
CA LYS A 52 8.40 0.29 -0.06
C LYS A 52 7.72 0.68 1.25
N HIS A 53 8.41 0.46 2.36
CA HIS A 53 8.00 0.93 3.68
C HIS A 53 8.93 2.03 4.14
N ILE A 54 8.37 3.19 4.46
CA ILE A 54 9.11 4.37 4.91
C ILE A 54 8.65 4.72 6.31
N LEU A 55 9.59 4.88 7.24
CA LEU A 55 9.33 5.46 8.55
C LEU A 55 9.42 6.98 8.40
N ILE A 56 8.37 7.67 8.82
CA ILE A 56 8.32 9.12 8.85
C ILE A 56 8.27 9.53 10.31
N ASP A 57 9.27 10.27 10.75
CA ASP A 57 9.34 10.81 12.10
C ASP A 57 9.35 12.33 12.08
N ARG A 58 8.98 12.94 13.20
CA ARG A 58 8.99 14.38 13.40
C ARG A 58 9.75 14.69 14.69
N ASP A 59 10.86 15.40 14.55
CA ASP A 59 11.68 15.77 15.69
C ASP A 59 11.05 16.87 16.58
N LYS A 60 11.72 17.18 17.68
CA LYS A 60 11.30 18.22 18.65
C LYS A 60 11.19 19.63 18.04
N ASN A 61 11.84 19.87 16.90
CA ASN A 61 11.83 21.14 16.18
C ASN A 61 10.81 21.13 15.02
N ASN A 62 9.93 20.12 14.95
CA ASN A 62 8.99 19.88 13.86
C ASN A 62 9.65 19.59 12.49
N LYS A 63 10.92 19.22 12.46
CA LYS A 63 11.57 18.77 11.23
C LYS A 63 11.15 17.33 10.94
N ILE A 64 10.67 17.09 9.73
CA ILE A 64 10.34 15.75 9.25
C ILE A 64 11.62 15.04 8.81
N THR A 65 11.83 13.83 9.29
CA THR A 65 12.87 12.91 8.83
C THR A 65 12.25 11.64 8.29
N THR A 66 12.91 11.03 7.31
CA THR A 66 12.42 9.81 6.66
C THR A 66 13.51 8.76 6.61
N GLU A 67 13.18 7.53 6.94
CA GLU A 67 14.06 6.37 6.85
C GLU A 67 13.38 5.27 6.03
N LEU A 68 14.15 4.59 5.18
CA LEU A 68 13.64 3.46 4.43
C LEU A 68 13.71 2.19 5.29
N PHE A 69 12.55 1.65 5.65
CA PHE A 69 12.45 0.45 6.47
C PHE A 69 12.54 -0.83 5.66
N SER A 70 11.87 -0.85 4.50
CA SER A 70 11.93 -1.96 3.55
C SER A 70 11.92 -1.43 2.14
N GLU A 71 12.81 -1.99 1.31
CA GLU A 71 12.78 -1.81 -0.13
C GLU A 71 11.54 -2.49 -0.73
N GLN A 72 11.24 -2.10 -1.98
CA GLN A 72 10.21 -2.75 -2.76
C GLN A 72 10.69 -4.15 -3.14
N GLN A 73 9.82 -5.13 -3.01
CA GLN A 73 10.14 -6.49 -3.42
C GLN A 73 10.46 -6.55 -4.91
N THR A 74 11.51 -7.28 -5.29
CA THR A 74 11.88 -7.46 -6.70
C THR A 74 11.17 -8.67 -7.30
N SER A 75 11.06 -8.71 -8.62
CA SER A 75 10.54 -9.89 -9.33
C SER A 75 11.36 -11.14 -9.05
N GLU A 76 12.67 -11.01 -8.88
CA GLU A 76 13.58 -12.10 -8.51
C GLU A 76 13.24 -12.67 -7.12
N GLN A 77 13.01 -11.80 -6.12
CA GLN A 77 12.60 -12.24 -4.79
C GLN A 77 11.25 -12.98 -4.83
N LEU A 78 10.30 -12.54 -5.66
CA LEU A 78 9.02 -13.24 -5.85
C LEU A 78 9.21 -14.62 -6.48
N LEU A 79 10.03 -14.73 -7.52
CA LEU A 79 10.34 -15.99 -8.20
C LEU A 79 11.08 -16.97 -7.28
N ASN A 80 12.00 -16.46 -6.45
CA ASN A 80 12.70 -17.27 -5.45
C ASN A 80 11.71 -17.87 -4.43
N ILE A 81 10.70 -17.12 -3.98
CA ILE A 81 9.64 -17.64 -3.08
C ILE A 81 8.83 -18.76 -3.74
N LEU A 82 8.63 -18.69 -5.06
CA LEU A 82 7.96 -19.74 -5.83
C LEU A 82 8.85 -20.96 -6.10
N GLY A 83 10.11 -20.94 -5.68
CA GLY A 83 11.06 -22.04 -5.88
C GLY A 83 11.70 -22.07 -7.28
N TYR A 84 11.64 -20.97 -8.03
CA TYR A 84 12.46 -20.83 -9.22
C TYR A 84 13.90 -20.53 -8.78
N GLU A 85 14.80 -21.49 -9.02
CA GLU A 85 16.24 -21.26 -8.90
C GLU A 85 16.75 -20.55 -10.15
N HIS A 86 17.62 -19.57 -9.95
CA HIS A 86 18.46 -18.97 -10.99
C HIS A 86 19.82 -19.66 -11.03
#